data_AF-A0A7W0KWL9-F1
#
_entry.id   AF-A0A7W0KWL9-F1
#
_cell.length_a   1.000
_cell.length_b   1.000
_cell.length_c   1.000
_cell.angle_alpha   90.00
_cell.angle_beta   90.00
_cell.angle_gamma   90.00
#
_symmetry.space_group_name_H-M   'P 1'
#
loop_
_entity.id
_entity.type
_entity.pdbx_description
1 polymer ?
#
loop_
_entity_poly.entity_id
_entity_poly.type
_entity_poly.pdbx_seq_one_letter_code
_entity_poly.pdbx_strand_id
1 'polypeptide(L)'
;MNVLSLIAAVAEDEEHIDQSHHWLLPETYEIVFGGLASLLIFGLLVWKAGPLVKKGLAARTERVQSQLDVATKEKADATAEADEIRRAKGDIGAERTRLLAEADGQAEALLADGRQRMEREIADLLAKAESDIAAAESRGNDELRAEIAGLAAAAAERVVTDHIDRDTHQELIESFISRVGASSGGAG
;
A
#
# COMPACT_ATOMS: atom_id res chain seq x y z
N MET A 1 -113.95 -63.94 58.24
CA MET A 1 -113.80 -64.79 57.05
C MET A 1 -113.27 -63.87 55.95
N ASN A 2 -112.06 -63.94 55.42
CA ASN A 2 -110.96 -64.89 55.56
C ASN A 2 -109.65 -64.10 55.30
N VAL A 3 -108.66 -64.29 56.15
CA VAL A 3 -107.25 -63.96 55.89
C VAL A 3 -106.68 -64.92 54.83
N LEU A 4 -105.58 -64.57 54.16
CA LEU A 4 -104.67 -65.42 53.34
C LEU A 4 -104.62 -65.32 51.80
N SER A 5 -105.48 -64.62 51.04
CA SER A 5 -105.38 -64.67 49.56
C SER A 5 -104.94 -63.40 48.82
N LEU A 6 -104.79 -62.24 49.48
CA LEU A 6 -104.32 -61.02 48.80
C LEU A 6 -102.87 -60.62 49.17
N ILE A 7 -102.21 -61.43 49.99
CA ILE A 7 -100.78 -61.26 50.35
C ILE A 7 -99.85 -61.83 49.25
N ALA A 8 -100.37 -62.41 48.16
CA ALA A 8 -99.55 -63.13 47.18
C ALA A 8 -99.40 -62.47 45.80
N ALA A 9 -99.85 -61.22 45.59
CA ALA A 9 -99.88 -60.63 44.24
C ALA A 9 -99.02 -59.38 44.01
N VAL A 10 -98.43 -58.76 45.04
CA VAL A 10 -97.49 -57.64 44.85
C VAL A 10 -96.45 -57.67 45.96
N ALA A 11 -95.54 -58.62 45.85
CA ALA A 11 -94.23 -58.57 46.48
C ALA A 11 -93.25 -58.29 45.33
N GLU A 12 -93.00 -57.02 45.06
CA GLU A 12 -91.91 -56.54 44.21
C GLU A 12 -91.65 -55.07 44.59
N ASP A 13 -90.43 -54.83 45.05
CA ASP A 13 -89.65 -53.57 45.00
C ASP A 13 -90.23 -52.31 45.65
N GLU A 14 -89.51 -51.46 46.38
CA GLU A 14 -88.09 -51.33 46.71
C GLU A 14 -88.02 -50.27 47.83
N GLU A 15 -86.94 -50.27 48.61
CA GLU A 15 -86.59 -49.18 49.52
C GLU A 15 -86.58 -47.83 48.79
N HIS A 16 -87.23 -46.80 49.34
CA HIS A 16 -86.93 -45.42 49.00
C HIS A 16 -86.23 -44.75 50.19
N ILE A 17 -84.91 -44.73 50.09
CA ILE A 17 -84.02 -43.90 50.90
C ILE A 17 -84.21 -42.46 50.42
N ASP A 18 -84.77 -41.60 51.27
CA ASP A 18 -84.83 -40.16 50.99
C ASP A 18 -83.40 -39.57 50.95
N GLN A 19 -82.82 -39.52 49.75
CA GLN A 19 -81.59 -38.78 49.45
C GLN A 19 -81.94 -37.31 49.21
N SER A 20 -81.61 -36.45 50.16
CA SER A 20 -81.68 -34.99 49.99
C SER A 20 -80.56 -34.51 49.06
N HIS A 21 -80.85 -34.34 47.77
CA HIS A 21 -79.91 -33.80 46.78
C HIS A 21 -79.60 -32.32 47.06
N HIS A 22 -78.35 -32.01 47.38
CA HIS A 22 -77.87 -30.64 47.57
C HIS A 22 -77.53 -30.01 46.22
N TRP A 23 -78.28 -29.00 45.79
CA TRP A 23 -78.21 -28.43 44.43
C TRP A 23 -76.87 -27.79 44.01
N LEU A 24 -75.93 -27.61 44.95
CA LEU A 24 -74.62 -27.00 44.72
C LEU A 24 -73.45 -27.99 44.86
N LEU A 25 -73.65 -29.12 45.53
CA LEU A 25 -72.59 -30.10 45.79
C LEU A 25 -73.02 -31.47 45.25
N PRO A 26 -72.33 -32.00 44.23
CA PRO A 26 -72.62 -33.33 43.70
C PRO A 26 -72.42 -34.39 44.78
N GLU A 27 -73.05 -35.56 44.60
CA GLU A 27 -72.94 -36.66 45.56
C GLU A 27 -71.47 -37.01 45.82
N THR A 28 -71.14 -37.28 47.08
CA THR A 28 -69.78 -37.58 47.52
C THR A 28 -69.15 -38.75 46.74
N TYR A 29 -69.97 -39.70 46.29
CA TYR A 29 -69.57 -40.79 45.42
C TYR A 29 -69.04 -40.29 44.05
N GLU A 30 -69.75 -39.39 43.37
CA GLU A 30 -69.33 -38.87 42.06
C GLU A 30 -68.03 -38.07 42.14
N ILE A 31 -67.82 -37.33 43.23
CA ILE A 31 -66.56 -36.60 43.46
C ILE A 31 -65.39 -37.57 43.65
N VAL A 32 -65.60 -38.67 44.38
CA VAL A 32 -64.55 -39.67 44.65
C VAL A 32 -64.20 -40.44 43.37
N PHE A 33 -65.20 -40.98 42.65
CA PHE A 33 -64.94 -41.74 41.42
C PHE A 33 -64.51 -40.85 40.25
N GLY A 34 -65.12 -39.67 40.10
CA GLY A 34 -64.72 -38.67 39.12
C GLY A 34 -63.32 -38.11 39.39
N GLY A 35 -62.97 -37.86 40.65
CA GLY A 35 -61.63 -37.46 41.07
C GLY A 35 -60.59 -38.56 40.80
N LEU A 36 -60.91 -39.82 41.09
CA LEU A 36 -60.05 -40.97 40.80
C LEU A 36 -59.84 -41.16 39.29
N ALA A 37 -60.90 -41.05 38.49
CA ALA A 37 -60.82 -41.11 37.02
C ALA A 37 -59.98 -39.95 36.45
N SER A 38 -60.17 -38.73 36.96
CA SER A 38 -59.41 -37.55 36.57
C SER A 38 -57.92 -37.71 36.92
N LEU A 39 -57.59 -38.23 38.10
CA LEU A 39 -56.21 -38.55 38.49
C LEU A 39 -55.57 -39.62 37.61
N LEU A 40 -56.30 -40.68 37.24
CA LEU A 40 -55.81 -41.71 36.34
C LEU A 40 -55.50 -41.16 34.94
N ILE A 41 -56.42 -40.36 34.37
CA ILE A 41 -56.22 -39.72 33.06
C ILE A 41 -55.06 -38.72 33.13
N PHE A 42 -55.00 -37.90 34.17
CA PHE A 42 -53.91 -36.95 34.37
C PHE A 42 -52.56 -37.64 34.53
N GLY A 43 -52.49 -38.73 35.30
CA GLY A 43 -51.30 -39.55 35.45
C GLY A 43 -50.83 -40.15 34.11
N LEU A 44 -51.75 -40.67 33.30
CA LEU A 44 -51.44 -41.19 31.96
C LEU A 44 -50.95 -40.09 31.02
N LEU A 45 -51.55 -38.89 31.09
CA LEU A 45 -51.15 -37.74 30.28
C LEU A 45 -49.77 -37.24 30.66
N VAL A 46 -49.45 -37.12 31.95
CA VAL A 46 -48.10 -36.75 32.41
C VAL A 46 -47.08 -37.81 31.99
N TRP A 47 -47.41 -39.10 32.10
CA TRP A 47 -46.52 -40.18 31.69
C TRP A 47 -46.24 -40.20 30.18
N LYS A 48 -47.26 -39.95 29.34
CA LYS A 48 -47.13 -40.01 27.88
C LYS A 48 -46.67 -38.68 27.26
N ALA A 49 -47.22 -37.55 27.70
CA ALA A 49 -46.95 -36.22 27.17
C ALA A 49 -45.76 -35.53 27.85
N GLY A 50 -45.48 -35.82 29.13
CA GLY A 50 -44.32 -35.31 29.86
C GLY A 50 -42.98 -35.49 29.13
N PRO A 51 -42.62 -36.68 28.61
CA PRO A 51 -41.38 -36.85 27.87
C PRO A 51 -41.33 -36.07 26.55
N LEU A 52 -42.46 -35.88 25.87
CA LEU A 52 -42.55 -35.09 24.63
C LEU A 52 -42.33 -33.60 24.91
N VAL A 53 -42.95 -33.06 25.95
CA VAL A 53 -42.77 -31.66 26.38
C VAL A 53 -41.33 -31.41 26.83
N LYS A 54 -40.76 -32.31 27.65
CA LYS A 54 -39.36 -32.22 28.09
C LYS A 54 -38.39 -32.24 26.91
N LYS A 55 -38.62 -33.11 25.92
CA LYS A 55 -37.81 -33.16 24.69
C LYS A 55 -37.93 -31.87 23.87
N GLY A 56 -39.12 -31.30 23.73
CA GLY A 56 -39.33 -30.04 23.03
C GLY A 56 -38.63 -28.85 23.69
N LEU A 57 -38.73 -28.75 25.02
CA LEU A 57 -38.03 -27.74 25.80
C LEU A 57 -36.50 -27.91 25.71
N ALA A 58 -35.99 -29.14 25.87
CA ALA A 58 -34.57 -29.44 25.73
C ALA A 58 -34.04 -29.07 24.34
N ALA A 59 -34.74 -29.45 23.26
CA ALA A 59 -34.35 -29.11 21.90
C ALA A 59 -34.39 -27.60 21.62
N ARG A 60 -35.32 -26.87 22.25
CA ARG A 60 -35.35 -25.40 22.16
C ARG A 60 -34.16 -24.79 22.89
N THR A 61 -33.86 -25.24 24.11
CA THR A 61 -32.71 -24.77 24.89
C THR A 61 -31.40 -25.04 24.16
N GLU A 62 -31.21 -26.24 23.62
CA GLU A 62 -30.02 -26.61 22.83
C GLU A 62 -29.88 -25.72 21.59
N ARG A 63 -30.97 -25.47 20.86
CA ARG A 63 -30.96 -24.56 19.70
C ARG A 63 -30.57 -23.14 20.10
N VAL A 64 -31.13 -22.62 21.20
CA VAL A 64 -30.80 -21.26 21.68
C VAL A 64 -29.34 -21.18 22.12
N GLN A 65 -28.86 -22.18 22.84
CA GLN A 65 -27.46 -22.24 23.27
C GLN A 65 -26.53 -22.28 22.04
N SER A 66 -26.82 -23.14 21.07
CA SER A 66 -26.06 -23.21 19.83
C SER A 66 -26.07 -21.88 19.06
N GLN A 67 -27.21 -21.19 18.99
CA GLN A 67 -27.27 -19.87 18.34
C GLN A 67 -26.47 -18.81 19.10
N LEU A 68 -26.48 -18.83 20.44
CA LEU A 68 -25.66 -17.93 21.26
C LEU A 68 -24.16 -18.24 21.08
N ASP A 69 -23.77 -19.51 21.04
CA ASP A 69 -22.39 -19.92 20.83
C ASP A 69 -21.89 -19.50 19.43
N VAL A 70 -22.71 -19.66 18.40
CA VAL A 70 -22.39 -19.17 17.04
C VAL A 70 -22.28 -17.66 17.02
N ALA A 71 -23.25 -16.93 17.58
CA ALA A 71 -23.23 -15.46 17.58
C ALA A 71 -22.06 -14.88 18.37
N THR A 72 -21.69 -15.51 19.49
CA THR A 72 -20.52 -15.10 20.29
C THR A 72 -19.22 -15.37 19.54
N LYS A 73 -19.11 -16.51 18.85
CA LYS A 73 -17.98 -16.83 17.98
C LYS A 73 -17.87 -15.86 16.81
N GLU A 74 -18.95 -15.63 16.06
CA GLU A 74 -18.99 -14.67 14.95
C GLU A 74 -18.62 -13.26 15.40
N LYS A 75 -19.10 -12.83 16.57
CA LYS A 75 -18.71 -11.55 17.15
C LYS A 75 -17.21 -11.52 17.47
N ALA A 76 -16.67 -12.58 18.07
CA ALA A 76 -15.25 -12.67 18.38
C ALA A 76 -14.39 -12.63 17.11
N ASP A 77 -14.76 -13.41 16.10
CA ASP A 77 -14.09 -13.47 14.79
C ASP A 77 -14.13 -12.09 14.10
N ALA A 78 -15.29 -11.42 14.07
CA ALA A 78 -15.42 -10.07 13.52
C ALA A 78 -14.58 -9.02 14.26
N THR A 79 -14.48 -9.11 15.60
CA THR A 79 -13.61 -8.21 16.37
C THR A 79 -12.13 -8.46 16.09
N ALA A 80 -11.73 -9.73 15.97
CA ALA A 80 -10.37 -10.12 15.65
C ALA A 80 -9.95 -9.65 14.25
N GLU A 81 -10.82 -9.84 13.24
CA GLU A 81 -10.60 -9.37 11.87
C GLU A 81 -10.53 -7.83 11.82
N ALA A 82 -11.40 -7.12 12.54
CA ALA A 82 -11.35 -5.66 12.61
C ALA A 82 -10.03 -5.16 13.22
N ASP A 83 -9.50 -5.83 14.23
CA ASP A 83 -8.21 -5.49 14.84
C ASP A 83 -7.04 -5.81 13.91
N GLU A 84 -7.08 -6.94 13.20
CA GLU A 84 -6.08 -7.27 12.17
C GLU A 84 -6.06 -6.22 11.06
N ILE A 85 -7.22 -5.83 10.53
CA ILE A 85 -7.34 -4.78 9.52
C ILE A 85 -6.79 -3.45 10.04
N ARG A 86 -7.08 -3.07 11.30
CA ARG A 86 -6.54 -1.84 11.90
C ARG A 86 -5.02 -1.90 12.02
N ARG A 87 -4.45 -3.03 12.44
CA ARG A 87 -3.00 -3.25 12.52
C ARG A 87 -2.36 -3.18 11.13
N ALA A 88 -2.91 -3.90 10.15
CA ALA A 88 -2.43 -3.88 8.78
C ALA A 88 -2.49 -2.46 8.17
N LYS A 89 -3.54 -1.69 8.43
CA LYS A 89 -3.63 -0.28 8.02
C LYS A 89 -2.57 0.59 8.69
N GLY A 90 -2.34 0.41 10.00
CA GLY A 90 -1.29 1.11 10.74
C GLY A 90 0.10 0.81 10.19
N ASP A 91 0.36 -0.46 9.88
CA ASP A 91 1.61 -0.94 9.30
C ASP A 91 1.83 -0.35 7.90
N ILE A 92 0.81 -0.35 7.04
CA ILE A 92 0.86 0.32 5.72
C ILE A 92 1.14 1.83 5.88
N GLY A 93 0.55 2.49 6.87
CA GLY A 93 0.79 3.90 7.16
C GLY A 93 2.25 4.15 7.55
N ALA A 94 2.78 3.36 8.47
CA ALA A 94 4.17 3.44 8.91
C ALA A 94 5.15 3.16 7.75
N GLU A 95 4.89 2.12 6.95
CA GLU A 95 5.73 1.76 5.81
C GLU A 95 5.70 2.83 4.71
N ARG A 96 4.54 3.45 4.47
CA ARG A 96 4.45 4.60 3.56
C ARG A 96 5.29 5.79 4.04
N THR A 97 5.21 6.13 5.32
CA THR A 97 6.05 7.20 5.88
C THR A 97 7.53 6.86 5.78
N ARG A 98 7.91 5.61 6.05
CA ARG A 98 9.29 5.13 5.89
C ARG A 98 9.77 5.27 4.44
N LEU A 99 8.95 4.81 3.49
CA LEU A 99 9.28 4.86 2.07
C LEU A 99 9.40 6.30 1.54
N LEU A 100 8.53 7.20 1.99
CA LEU A 100 8.62 8.62 1.62
C LEU A 100 9.88 9.27 2.20
N ALA A 101 10.20 9.02 3.46
CA ALA A 101 11.43 9.53 4.07
C ALA A 101 12.70 8.99 3.38
N GLU A 102 12.68 7.72 2.97
CA GLU A 102 13.77 7.13 2.19
C GLU A 102 13.88 7.76 0.79
N ALA A 103 12.75 7.96 0.10
CA ALA A 103 12.71 8.61 -1.21
C ALA A 103 13.22 10.06 -1.15
N ASP A 104 12.82 10.83 -0.13
CA ASP A 104 13.30 12.19 0.08
C ASP A 104 14.81 12.21 0.32
N GLY A 105 15.33 11.31 1.16
CA GLY A 105 16.76 11.17 1.40
C GLY A 105 17.55 10.79 0.14
N GLN A 106 17.02 9.89 -0.69
CA GLN A 106 17.62 9.52 -1.98
C GLN A 106 17.60 10.70 -2.97
N ALA A 107 16.50 11.46 -3.02
CA ALA A 107 16.39 12.63 -3.88
C ALA A 107 17.39 13.73 -3.48
N GLU A 108 17.55 14.01 -2.19
CA GLU A 108 18.55 14.95 -1.68
C GLU A 108 19.97 14.50 -2.02
N ALA A 109 20.29 13.22 -1.82
CA ALA A 109 21.59 12.66 -2.15
C ALA A 109 21.89 12.76 -3.66
N LEU A 110 20.91 12.45 -4.52
CA LEU A 110 21.04 12.55 -5.97
C LEU A 110 21.24 14.00 -6.43
N LEU A 111 20.52 14.95 -5.82
CA LEU A 111 20.70 16.37 -6.12
C LEU A 111 22.07 16.88 -5.68
N ALA A 112 22.57 16.44 -4.52
CA ALA A 112 23.90 16.81 -4.05
C ALA A 112 25.01 16.24 -4.95
N ASP A 113 24.94 14.96 -5.28
CA ASP A 113 25.89 14.31 -6.20
C ASP A 113 25.83 14.95 -7.60
N GLY A 114 24.61 15.18 -8.11
CA GLY A 114 24.40 15.83 -9.39
C GLY A 114 25.01 17.23 -9.46
N ARG A 115 24.86 18.05 -8.40
CA ARG A 115 25.49 19.38 -8.31
C ARG A 115 27.01 19.27 -8.29
N GLN A 116 27.56 18.38 -7.46
CA GLN A 116 29.02 18.19 -7.38
C GLN A 116 29.61 17.72 -8.72
N ARG A 117 28.91 16.83 -9.44
CA ARG A 117 29.31 16.39 -10.77
C ARG A 117 29.25 17.53 -11.79
N MET A 118 28.17 18.30 -11.82
CA MET A 118 28.06 19.46 -12.71
C MET A 118 29.14 20.51 -12.44
N GLU A 119 29.45 20.80 -11.18
CA GLU A 119 30.53 21.74 -10.84
C GLU A 119 31.89 21.28 -11.37
N ARG A 120 32.20 19.99 -11.26
CA ARG A 120 33.43 19.40 -11.84
C ARG A 120 33.42 19.47 -13.37
N GLU A 121 32.32 19.07 -14.01
CA GLU A 121 32.19 19.10 -15.47
C GLU A 121 32.30 20.53 -16.02
N ILE A 122 31.73 21.53 -15.33
CA ILE A 122 31.87 22.95 -15.69
C ILE A 122 33.32 23.41 -15.53
N ALA A 123 33.99 23.04 -14.43
CA ALA A 123 35.39 23.41 -14.22
C ALA A 123 36.31 22.81 -15.30
N ASP A 124 36.11 21.54 -15.64
CA ASP A 124 36.87 20.85 -16.70
C ASP A 124 36.60 21.49 -18.07
N LEU A 125 35.34 21.83 -18.36
CA LEU A 125 34.96 22.50 -19.61
C LEU A 125 35.60 23.89 -19.72
N LEU A 126 35.61 24.67 -18.64
CA LEU A 126 36.24 25.99 -18.61
C LEU A 126 37.76 25.89 -18.78
N ALA A 127 38.41 24.94 -18.10
CA ALA A 127 39.85 24.71 -18.24
C ALA A 127 40.22 24.32 -19.68
N LYS A 128 39.40 23.48 -20.32
CA LYS A 128 39.58 23.12 -21.72
C LYS A 128 39.35 24.30 -22.66
N ALA A 129 38.29 25.07 -22.43
CA ALA A 129 38.00 26.27 -23.24
C ALA A 129 39.13 27.29 -23.17
N GLU A 130 39.69 27.52 -21.98
CA GLU A 130 40.85 28.41 -21.78
C GLU A 130 42.08 27.90 -22.55
N SER A 131 42.36 26.60 -22.47
CA SER A 131 43.45 25.99 -23.24
C SER A 131 43.24 26.10 -24.75
N ASP A 132 42.00 25.92 -25.23
CA ASP A 132 41.66 26.02 -26.66
C ASP A 132 41.78 27.47 -27.16
N ILE A 133 41.38 28.45 -26.35
CA ILE A 133 41.54 29.89 -26.63
C ILE A 133 43.03 30.23 -26.73
N ALA A 134 43.84 29.87 -25.74
CA ALA A 134 45.28 30.15 -25.75
C ALA A 134 45.98 29.52 -26.98
N ALA A 135 45.58 28.29 -27.34
CA ALA A 135 46.11 27.64 -28.53
C ALA A 135 45.65 28.33 -29.83
N ALA A 136 44.42 28.84 -29.88
CA ALA A 136 43.91 29.60 -31.03
C ALA A 136 44.60 30.96 -31.17
N GLU A 137 44.84 31.67 -30.07
CA GLU A 137 45.61 32.92 -30.06
C GLU A 137 47.03 32.72 -30.57
N SER A 138 47.72 31.67 -30.12
CA SER A 138 49.08 31.35 -30.61
C SER A 138 49.06 31.11 -32.12
N ARG A 139 48.14 30.28 -32.62
CA ARG A 139 48.01 30.01 -34.06
C ARG A 139 47.70 31.27 -34.86
N GLY A 140 46.78 32.10 -34.37
CA GLY A 140 46.42 33.36 -35.03
C GLY A 140 47.59 34.36 -35.07
N ASN A 141 48.37 34.45 -34.00
CA ASN A 141 49.57 35.30 -33.97
C ASN A 141 50.66 34.81 -34.93
N ASP A 142 50.86 33.50 -35.03
CA ASP A 142 51.82 32.91 -35.95
C ASP A 142 51.39 33.13 -37.43
N GLU A 143 50.09 33.00 -37.71
CA GLU A 143 49.53 33.26 -39.05
C GLU A 143 49.65 34.74 -39.43
N LEU A 144 49.33 35.67 -38.51
CA LEU A 144 49.53 37.10 -38.72
C LEU A 144 51.01 37.45 -38.98
N ARG A 145 51.94 36.84 -38.23
CA ARG A 145 53.38 37.05 -38.46
C ARG A 145 53.83 36.57 -39.82
N ALA A 146 53.35 35.41 -40.25
CA ALA A 146 53.64 34.87 -41.58
C ALA A 146 53.10 35.77 -42.69
N GLU A 147 51.87 36.29 -42.54
CA GLU A 147 51.27 37.21 -43.50
C GLU A 147 52.03 38.55 -43.58
N ILE A 148 52.39 39.13 -42.42
CA ILE A 148 53.21 40.34 -42.36
C ILE A 148 54.58 40.12 -43.02
N ALA A 149 55.23 38.99 -42.74
CA ALA A 149 56.52 38.65 -43.35
C ALA A 149 56.42 38.54 -44.88
N GLY A 150 55.34 37.92 -45.38
CA GLY A 150 55.04 37.83 -46.81
C GLY A 150 54.81 39.20 -47.45
N LEU A 151 53.98 40.05 -46.83
CA LEU A 151 53.71 41.41 -47.32
C LEU A 151 54.97 42.29 -47.29
N ALA A 152 55.79 42.19 -46.23
CA ALA A 152 57.04 42.92 -46.12
C ALA A 152 58.06 42.48 -47.17
N ALA A 153 58.17 41.17 -47.45
CA ALA A 153 59.05 40.65 -48.49
C ALA A 153 58.62 41.16 -49.89
N ALA A 154 57.32 41.14 -50.19
CA ALA A 154 56.78 41.66 -51.44
C ALA A 154 57.01 43.18 -51.59
N ALA A 155 56.86 43.95 -50.51
CA ALA A 155 57.15 45.37 -50.51
C ALA A 155 58.64 45.66 -50.71
N ALA A 156 59.53 44.91 -50.04
CA ALA A 156 60.97 45.03 -50.19
C ALA A 156 61.43 44.70 -51.62
N GLU A 157 60.90 43.63 -52.23
CA GLU A 157 61.18 43.27 -53.62
C GLU A 157 60.82 44.41 -54.58
N ARG A 158 59.68 45.06 -54.35
CA ARG A 158 59.24 46.21 -55.15
C ARG A 158 60.14 47.43 -54.99
N VAL A 159 60.51 47.80 -53.76
CA VAL A 159 61.44 48.91 -53.49
C VAL A 159 62.81 48.67 -54.13
N VAL A 160 63.36 47.45 -54.01
CA VAL A 160 64.65 47.09 -54.63
C VAL A 160 64.57 47.19 -56.16
N THR A 161 63.48 46.71 -56.75
CA THR A 161 63.28 46.79 -58.21
C THR A 161 63.14 48.23 -58.70
N ASP A 162 62.44 49.09 -57.94
CA ASP A 162 62.20 50.49 -58.31
C ASP A 162 63.44 51.39 -58.15
N HIS A 163 64.39 51.04 -57.27
CA HIS A 163 65.57 51.86 -56.94
C HIS A 163 66.91 51.36 -57.50
N ILE A 164 66.94 50.23 -58.22
CA ILE A 164 68.16 49.76 -58.87
C ILE A 164 68.47 50.63 -60.10
N ASP A 165 69.44 51.53 -59.96
CA ASP A 165 70.12 52.20 -61.07
C ASP A 165 71.53 51.60 -61.30
N ARG A 166 72.20 52.08 -62.35
CA ARG A 166 73.51 51.57 -62.78
C ARG A 166 74.62 51.87 -61.78
N ASP A 167 74.52 52.98 -61.04
CA ASP A 167 75.53 53.45 -60.08
C ASP A 167 75.40 52.66 -58.77
N THR A 168 74.17 52.41 -58.32
CA THR A 168 73.84 51.58 -57.15
C THR A 168 74.33 50.14 -57.35
N HIS A 169 74.23 49.60 -58.58
CA HIS A 169 74.78 48.28 -58.92
C HIS A 169 76.29 48.20 -58.72
N GLN A 170 77.02 49.25 -59.11
CA GLN A 170 78.48 49.30 -59.00
C GLN A 170 78.92 49.37 -57.54
N GLU A 171 78.24 50.16 -56.72
CA GLU A 171 78.50 50.27 -55.28
C GLU A 171 78.21 48.97 -54.52
N LEU A 172 77.12 48.27 -54.88
CA LEU A 172 76.78 46.96 -54.29
C LEU A 172 77.86 45.91 -54.58
N ILE A 173 78.38 45.86 -55.81
CA ILE A 173 79.47 44.95 -56.21
C ILE A 173 80.74 45.23 -55.40
N GLU A 174 81.15 46.49 -55.30
CA GLU A 174 82.34 46.90 -54.53
C GLU A 174 82.19 46.53 -53.04
N SER A 175 81.00 46.77 -52.46
CA SER A 175 80.71 46.42 -51.06
C SER A 175 80.74 44.91 -50.80
N PHE A 176 80.30 44.10 -51.77
CA PHE A 176 80.32 42.64 -51.67
C PHE A 176 81.75 42.11 -51.73
N ILE A 177 82.56 42.63 -52.67
CA ILE A 177 83.98 42.31 -52.80
C ILE A 177 84.71 42.66 -51.51
N SER A 178 84.44 43.83 -50.91
CA SER A 178 85.07 44.22 -49.64
C SER A 178 84.69 43.30 -48.48
N ARG A 179 83.42 42.87 -48.39
CA ARG A 179 82.92 42.01 -47.30
C ARG A 179 83.42 40.58 -47.39
N VAL A 180 83.51 40.02 -48.62
CA VAL A 180 84.09 38.68 -48.88
C VAL A 180 85.61 38.71 -48.73
N GLY A 181 86.27 39.79 -49.15
CA GLY A 181 87.70 40.00 -48.89
C GLY A 181 88.02 40.10 -47.40
N ALA A 182 87.17 40.76 -46.61
CA ALA A 182 87.32 40.87 -45.16
C ALA A 182 87.05 39.55 -44.42
N SER A 183 86.07 38.74 -44.85
CA SER A 183 85.77 37.45 -44.20
C SER A 183 86.78 36.35 -44.54
N SER A 184 87.41 36.40 -45.72
CA SER A 184 88.47 35.49 -46.12
C SER A 184 89.86 35.87 -45.57
N GLY A 185 90.05 37.11 -45.12
CA GLY A 185 91.29 37.59 -44.48
C GLY A 185 91.38 37.38 -42.96
N GLY A 186 90.34 36.84 -42.30
CA GLY A 186 90.24 36.72 -40.83
C GLY A 186 90.44 35.32 -40.24
N ALA A 187 90.77 34.31 -41.06
CA ALA A 187 91.12 32.96 -40.60
C ALA A 187 92.65 32.75 -40.70
N GLY A 188 93.38 33.26 -39.70
CA GLY A 188 94.81 33.08 -39.49
C GLY A 188 95.12 33.12 -38.01
#